data_AF-A0A378TLN5-F1
#
_entry.id   AF-A0A378TLN5-F1
#
_cell.length_a   1.000
_cell.length_b   1.000
_cell.length_c   1.000
_cell.angle_alpha   90.00
_cell.angle_beta   90.00
_cell.angle_gamma   90.00
#
_symmetry.space_group_name_H-M   'P 1'
#
loop_
_entity.id
_entity.type
_entity.pdbx_description
1 polymer ?
#
loop_
_entity_poly.entity_id
_entity_poly.type
_entity_poly.pdbx_seq_one_letter_code
_entity_poly.pdbx_strand_id
1 'polypeptide(L)'
;MDGVEMNATYVTGWIKRGPVGLIGHTKSDAAETISNLLTDLPGIRPPEISDPDAILAHLASTGVDFTTWQEWERLDAHEMSLGQGSGRERIKVVAREDMVRAGRVA
;
A
#
# COMPACT_ATOMS: atom_id res chain seq x y z
N MET A 1 -0.95 25.96 -2.70
CA MET A 1 -0.38 24.84 -1.93
C MET A 1 1.10 24.64 -2.25
N ASP A 2 1.60 25.15 -3.37
CA ASP A 2 3.03 25.11 -3.69
C ASP A 2 3.87 25.81 -2.62
N GLY A 3 4.83 25.07 -2.04
CA GLY A 3 5.80 25.60 -1.09
C GLY A 3 5.37 25.65 0.38
N VAL A 4 4.17 25.16 0.74
CA VAL A 4 3.76 25.05 2.15
C VAL A 4 4.25 23.74 2.73
N GLU A 5 5.04 23.83 3.80
CA GLU A 5 5.48 22.67 4.57
C GLU A 5 4.29 21.96 5.23
N MET A 6 4.20 20.64 5.06
CA MET A 6 3.18 19.81 5.70
C MET A 6 3.79 19.06 6.88
N ASN A 7 3.45 19.50 8.09
CA ASN A 7 3.91 18.87 9.33
C ASN A 7 3.54 17.37 9.36
N ALA A 8 4.45 16.56 9.90
CA ALA A 8 4.29 15.11 10.06
C ALA A 8 3.94 14.35 8.76
N THR A 9 4.26 14.92 7.59
CA THR A 9 4.07 14.27 6.29
C THR A 9 5.42 14.00 5.64
N TYR A 10 5.64 12.75 5.24
CA TYR A 10 6.89 12.29 4.65
C TYR A 10 6.65 11.60 3.32
N VAL A 11 7.67 11.54 2.48
CA VAL A 11 7.66 10.87 1.18
C VAL A 11 8.92 10.02 1.01
N THR A 12 8.84 8.91 0.29
CA THR A 12 10.00 8.07 -0.05
C THR A 12 9.83 7.44 -1.44
N GLY A 13 10.92 7.00 -2.05
CA GLY A 13 10.96 6.37 -3.35
C GLY A 13 10.84 7.39 -4.47
N TRP A 14 10.23 6.99 -5.59
CA TRP A 14 10.19 7.82 -6.79
C TRP A 14 9.42 9.12 -6.64
N ILE A 15 8.43 9.18 -5.74
CA ILE A 15 7.72 10.43 -5.44
C ILE A 15 8.64 11.45 -4.74
N LYS A 16 9.71 10.99 -4.06
CA LYS A 16 10.75 11.84 -3.44
C LYS A 16 11.93 12.11 -4.38
N ARG A 17 12.43 11.08 -5.07
CA ARG A 17 13.73 11.10 -5.79
C ARG A 17 13.60 11.13 -7.32
N GLY A 18 12.38 11.12 -7.85
CA GLY A 18 12.11 10.92 -9.27
C GLY A 18 12.22 9.45 -9.70
N PRO A 19 11.80 9.11 -10.93
CA PRO A 19 11.68 7.72 -11.40
C PRO A 19 13.03 7.13 -11.84
N VAL A 20 14.01 7.15 -10.93
CA VAL A 20 15.38 6.69 -11.18
C VAL A 20 15.84 5.71 -10.09
N GLY A 21 16.75 4.81 -10.46
CA GLY A 21 17.34 3.83 -9.56
C GLY A 21 16.62 2.47 -9.53
N LEU A 22 17.36 1.44 -9.13
CA LEU A 22 16.87 0.08 -8.91
C LEU A 22 16.15 -0.06 -7.56
N ILE A 23 15.42 -1.16 -7.35
CA ILE A 23 14.66 -1.47 -6.12
C ILE A 23 15.50 -1.27 -4.83
N GLY A 24 16.79 -1.63 -4.86
CA GLY A 24 17.69 -1.44 -3.71
C GLY A 24 17.91 0.02 -3.31
N HIS A 25 17.88 0.97 -4.27
CA HIS A 25 18.01 2.40 -3.98
C HIS A 25 16.78 2.92 -3.23
N THR A 26 15.58 2.47 -3.63
CA THR A 26 14.33 2.81 -2.94
C THR A 26 14.35 2.34 -1.48
N LYS A 27 14.94 1.16 -1.19
CA LYS A 27 15.08 0.68 0.19
C LYS A 27 15.93 1.61 1.05
N SER A 28 17.10 2.03 0.56
CA SER A 28 17.99 2.94 1.29
C SER A 28 17.35 4.32 1.48
N ASP A 29 16.65 4.84 0.47
CA ASP A 29 15.91 6.10 0.56
C ASP A 29 14.77 6.05 1.61
N ALA A 30 14.08 4.92 1.70
CA ALA A 30 13.06 4.70 2.73
C ALA A 30 13.68 4.67 4.13
N ALA A 31 14.83 4.01 4.30
CA ALA A 31 15.52 3.97 5.58
C ALA A 31 15.96 5.36 6.08
N GLU A 32 16.46 6.21 5.17
CA GLU A 32 16.77 7.62 5.48
C GLU A 32 15.51 8.37 5.93
N THR A 33 14.40 8.23 5.19
CA THR A 33 13.14 8.91 5.49
C THR A 33 12.58 8.50 6.86
N ILE A 34 12.60 7.20 7.17
CA ILE A 34 12.16 6.67 8.48
C ILE A 34 13.08 7.16 9.61
N SER A 35 14.39 7.28 9.37
CA SER A 35 15.32 7.82 10.38
C SER A 35 14.98 9.28 10.74
N ASN A 36 14.61 10.09 9.74
CA ASN A 36 14.14 11.46 9.97
C ASN A 36 12.80 11.48 10.72
N LEU A 37 11.83 10.66 10.30
CA LEU A 37 10.53 10.53 11.00
C LEU A 37 10.73 10.18 12.48
N LEU A 38 11.58 9.21 12.80
CA LEU A 38 11.85 8.81 14.19
C LEU A 38 12.53 9.92 14.99
N THR A 39 13.36 10.75 14.34
CA THR A 39 13.99 11.92 14.96
C THR A 39 12.96 13.00 15.29
N ASP A 40 12.00 13.22 14.39
CA ASP A 40 10.94 14.22 14.55
C ASP A 40 9.82 13.76 15.49
N LEU A 41 9.65 12.45 15.68
CA LEU A 41 8.54 11.81 16.41
C LEU A 41 8.23 12.45 17.78
N PRO A 42 9.21 12.83 18.63
CA PRO A 42 8.93 13.51 19.91
C PRO A 42 8.22 14.88 19.76
N GLY A 43 8.36 15.54 18.61
CA GLY A 43 7.73 16.81 18.28
C GLY A 43 6.40 16.67 17.52
N ILE A 44 6.04 15.47 17.08
CA ILE A 44 4.80 15.21 16.34
C ILE A 44 3.63 15.11 17.33
N ARG A 45 2.53 15.82 17.04
CA ARG A 45 1.31 15.75 17.82
C ARG A 45 0.76 14.31 17.81
N PRO A 46 0.38 13.73 18.96
CA PRO A 46 -0.31 12.45 19.01
C PRO A 46 -1.59 12.46 18.16
N PRO A 47 -1.99 11.32 17.57
CA PRO A 47 -3.22 11.27 16.79
C PRO A 47 -4.44 11.46 17.70
N GLU A 48 -5.46 12.15 17.18
CA GLU A 48 -6.74 12.30 17.89
C GLU A 48 -7.49 10.96 18.02
N ILE A 49 -7.24 10.04 17.08
CA ILE A 49 -7.80 8.69 17.06
C ILE A 49 -6.63 7.71 17.11
N SER A 50 -6.54 6.93 18.20
CA SER A 50 -5.44 6.00 18.44
C SER A 50 -5.77 4.54 18.11
N ASP A 51 -7.04 4.22 17.85
CA ASP A 51 -7.47 2.88 17.45
C ASP A 51 -6.97 2.56 16.03
N PRO A 52 -6.11 1.54 15.85
CA PRO A 52 -5.60 1.15 14.53
C PRO A 52 -6.70 0.78 13.52
N ASP A 53 -7.85 0.29 14.00
CA ASP A 53 -8.95 -0.16 13.15
C ASP A 53 -9.88 0.99 12.74
N ALA A 54 -9.73 2.18 13.31
CA ALA A 54 -10.61 3.31 13.05
C ALA A 54 -10.61 3.75 11.58
N ILE A 55 -9.47 3.64 10.89
CA ILE A 55 -9.41 3.94 9.45
C ILE A 55 -10.24 2.96 8.63
N LEU A 56 -10.22 1.67 8.98
CA LEU A 56 -11.01 0.65 8.30
C LEU A 56 -12.51 0.85 8.55
N ALA A 57 -12.88 1.17 9.80
CA ALA A 57 -14.26 1.51 10.15
C ALA A 57 -14.75 2.76 9.39
N HIS A 58 -13.90 3.78 9.26
CA HIS A 58 -14.22 4.99 8.50
C HIS A 58 -14.45 4.67 7.01
N LEU A 59 -13.55 3.93 6.37
CA LEU A 59 -13.68 3.52 4.98
C LEU A 59 -14.96 2.69 4.74
N ALA A 60 -15.27 1.76 5.64
CA ALA A 60 -16.51 0.98 5.57
C ALA A 60 -17.77 1.86 5.72
N SER A 61 -17.77 2.78 6.70
CA SER A 61 -18.91 3.68 6.94
C SER A 61 -19.19 4.66 5.80
N THR A 62 -18.16 4.96 5.00
CA THR A 62 -18.25 5.85 3.83
C THR A 62 -18.53 5.08 2.52
N GLY A 63 -18.72 3.77 2.60
CA GLY A 63 -19.01 2.92 1.44
C GLY A 63 -17.82 2.69 0.52
N VAL A 64 -16.58 2.91 0.98
CA VAL A 64 -15.38 2.62 0.20
C VAL A 64 -15.18 1.12 0.10
N ASP A 65 -15.17 0.60 -1.13
CA ASP A 65 -14.81 -0.78 -1.42
C ASP A 65 -13.28 -0.91 -1.47
N PHE A 66 -12.68 -1.40 -0.38
CA PHE A 66 -11.24 -1.63 -0.25
C PHE A 66 -10.89 -3.12 -0.26
N THR A 67 -9.68 -3.46 -0.68
CA THR A 67 -9.18 -4.84 -0.69
C THR A 67 -8.32 -5.09 0.54
N THR A 68 -8.65 -6.13 1.30
CA THR A 68 -7.85 -6.58 2.44
C THR A 68 -6.68 -7.44 2.01
N TRP A 69 -5.76 -7.68 2.95
CA TRP A 69 -4.64 -8.59 2.72
C TRP A 69 -5.11 -10.00 2.34
N GLN A 70 -6.09 -10.55 3.06
CA GLN A 70 -6.61 -11.90 2.82
C GLN A 70 -7.29 -12.00 1.44
N GLU A 71 -7.91 -10.92 0.98
CA GLU A 71 -8.52 -10.88 -0.36
C GLU A 71 -7.48 -10.80 -1.46
N TRP A 72 -6.39 -10.06 -1.24
CA TRP A 72 -5.22 -10.10 -2.12
C TRP A 72 -4.64 -11.52 -2.21
N GLU A 73 -4.51 -12.24 -1.08
CA GLU A 73 -3.94 -13.61 -1.06
C GLU A 73 -4.81 -14.58 -1.87
N ARG A 74 -6.13 -14.39 -1.89
CA ARG A 74 -7.04 -15.19 -2.73
C ARG A 74 -6.86 -14.89 -4.21
N LEU A 75 -6.71 -13.62 -4.58
CA LEU A 75 -6.38 -13.25 -5.96
C LEU A 75 -5.04 -13.87 -6.38
N ASP A 76 -4.03 -13.81 -5.53
CA ASP A 76 -2.71 -14.39 -5.79
C ASP A 76 -2.80 -15.90 -6.06
N ALA A 77 -3.47 -16.65 -5.18
CA ALA A 77 -3.69 -18.08 -5.35
C ALA A 77 -4.50 -18.40 -6.62
N HIS A 78 -5.49 -17.58 -6.95
CA HIS A 78 -6.27 -17.72 -8.17
C HIS A 78 -5.40 -17.54 -9.42
N GLU A 79 -4.59 -16.47 -9.50
CA GLU A 79 -3.68 -16.23 -10.61
C GLU A 79 -2.65 -17.36 -10.79
N MET A 80 -2.13 -17.90 -9.68
CA MET A 80 -1.24 -19.07 -9.70
C MET A 80 -1.95 -20.29 -10.28
N SER A 81 -3.19 -20.57 -9.85
CA SER A 81 -3.97 -21.72 -10.33
C SER A 81 -4.21 -21.68 -11.85
N LEU A 82 -4.45 -20.49 -12.41
CA LEU A 82 -4.61 -20.30 -13.85
C LEU A 82 -3.31 -20.60 -14.62
N GLY A 83 -2.14 -20.37 -14.01
CA GLY A 83 -0.83 -20.62 -14.61
C GLY A 83 -0.47 -22.10 -14.74
N GLN A 84 -0.90 -22.93 -13.81
CA GLN A 84 -0.49 -24.34 -13.68
C GLN A 84 -0.70 -25.14 -14.97
N GLY A 85 -1.86 -25.02 -15.62
CA GLY A 85 -2.17 -25.75 -16.85
C GLY A 85 -1.35 -25.35 -18.08
N SER A 86 -0.61 -24.24 -18.00
CA SER A 86 0.21 -23.70 -19.08
C SER A 86 1.71 -23.68 -18.76
N GLY A 87 2.12 -24.27 -17.63
CA GLY A 87 3.52 -24.24 -17.19
C GLY A 87 4.03 -22.85 -16.80
N ARG A 88 3.13 -21.91 -16.48
CA ARG A 88 3.46 -20.54 -16.06
C ARG A 88 3.33 -20.44 -14.53
N GLU A 89 4.17 -19.61 -13.90
CA GLU A 89 4.05 -19.32 -12.46
C GLU A 89 2.66 -18.76 -12.11
N ARG A 90 2.16 -17.84 -12.95
CA ARG A 90 0.80 -17.29 -12.85
C ARG A 90 0.29 -16.78 -14.19
N ILE A 91 -1.03 -16.64 -14.29
CA ILE A 91 -1.70 -15.82 -15.30
C ILE A 91 -2.44 -14.72 -14.55
N LYS A 92 -2.10 -13.46 -14.83
CA LYS A 92 -2.70 -12.31 -14.15
C LYS A 92 -4.14 -12.09 -14.58
N VAL A 93 -5.00 -11.80 -13.61
CA VAL A 93 -6.34 -11.26 -13.90
C VAL A 93 -6.17 -9.79 -14.22
N VAL A 94 -6.64 -9.35 -15.39
CA VAL A 94 -6.34 -8.01 -15.91
C VAL A 94 -7.45 -7.00 -15.59
N ALA A 95 -8.72 -7.40 -15.76
CA ALA A 95 -9.84 -6.52 -15.51
C ALA A 95 -9.98 -6.27 -14.01
N ARG A 96 -10.07 -5.00 -13.59
CA ARG A 96 -10.15 -4.61 -12.18
C ARG A 96 -11.31 -5.30 -11.46
N GLU A 97 -12.49 -5.33 -12.08
CA GLU A 97 -13.67 -5.96 -11.49
C GLU A 97 -13.44 -7.44 -11.21
N ASP A 98 -12.76 -8.15 -12.12
CA ASP A 98 -12.46 -9.56 -11.96
C ASP A 98 -11.35 -9.80 -10.95
N MET A 99 -10.34 -8.91 -10.87
CA MET A 99 -9.32 -8.96 -9.81
C MET A 99 -9.96 -8.86 -8.42
N VAL A 100 -10.85 -7.88 -8.25
CA VAL A 100 -11.58 -7.68 -6.99
C VAL A 100 -12.44 -8.92 -6.72
N ARG A 101 -13.26 -9.35 -7.69
CA ARG A 101 -14.15 -10.51 -7.58
C ARG A 101 -13.40 -11.80 -7.19
N ALA A 102 -12.24 -12.06 -7.79
CA ALA A 102 -11.43 -13.23 -7.48
C ALA A 102 -10.83 -13.21 -6.06
N GLY A 103 -10.63 -12.01 -5.49
CA GLY A 103 -10.19 -11.83 -4.11
C GLY A 103 -11.29 -11.94 -3.06
N ARG A 104 -12.56 -11.71 -3.44
CA ARG A 104 -13.70 -11.76 -2.51
C ARG A 104 -14.07 -13.22 -2.17
N VAL A 105 -14.68 -13.41 -1.01
CA VAL A 105 -15.35 -14.67 -0.67
C VAL A 105 -16.59 -14.79 -1.57
N ALA A 106 -16.85 -15.98 -2.11
CA ALA A 106 -18.06 -16.29 -2.87
C ALA A 106 -19.32 -16.19 -2.00
#